data_AF-A0A3M1D0X6-F1
#
_entry.id   AF-A0A3M1D0X6-F1
#
_cell.length_a   1.000
_cell.length_b   1.000
_cell.length_c   1.000
_cell.angle_alpha   90.00
_cell.angle_beta   90.00
_cell.angle_gamma   90.00
#
_symmetry.space_group_name_H-M   'P 1'
#
loop_
_entity.id
_entity.type
_entity.pdbx_description
1 polymer ?
#
loop_
_entity_poly.entity_id
_entity_poly.type
_entity_poly.pdbx_seq_one_letter_code
_entity_poly.pdbx_strand_id
1 'polypeptide(L)'
;MKKGMVVAALALASMQAQLARAGDFIDTRLTFTLSENNFFAGPGETPQNSPGFGIGADKSNTLFFDNYDTRYTGFETLTHLVLYKKMPAFFDKLTTEAALVVRFLLNDEKDTDITDDGSYIRLSYDLSDNLGKGANLALTVFPISGDRFRLGYSYKISWGGSGIFPLNNGLVPGAKLQLNLPWGYAYAGFKTTQIEEYMGDTAQTEMVTNYGSMLGFGVDVEGFRAELGAGYFTRGTLPHPGVLGRGAYASGFSYQVGYHRGIPIGTSIDFALYKNDPEMEINFFKPEEYGPGVSFVVKHEGSFLWHTLSDPDNYGSTTNQFAMAFDLNLALKVGFWRFHLDA
;
A
#
# COMPACT_ATOMS: atom_id res chain seq x y z
N MET A 1 49.18 54.09 -0.28
CA MET A 1 48.53 53.59 0.96
C MET A 1 47.08 54.04 1.00
N LYS A 2 46.13 53.13 0.75
CA LYS A 2 44.81 53.06 1.39
C LYS A 2 44.14 51.78 0.88
N LYS A 3 43.77 50.93 1.85
CA LYS A 3 43.33 49.54 1.68
C LYS A 3 41.95 49.51 1.02
N GLY A 4 41.80 48.74 -0.06
CA GLY A 4 40.51 48.39 -0.66
C GLY A 4 39.82 47.33 0.19
N MET A 5 38.63 47.65 0.69
CA MET A 5 37.75 46.76 1.42
C MET A 5 36.94 45.96 0.40
N VAL A 6 37.26 44.69 0.22
CA VAL A 6 36.44 43.73 -0.54
C VAL A 6 35.29 43.31 0.36
N VAL A 7 34.10 43.86 0.10
CA VAL A 7 32.84 43.35 0.66
C VAL A 7 32.39 42.21 -0.24
N ALA A 8 32.57 40.98 0.25
CA ALA A 8 31.98 39.79 -0.34
C ALA A 8 30.47 39.84 -0.09
N ALA A 9 29.70 40.18 -1.12
CA ALA A 9 28.27 40.00 -1.12
C ALA A 9 27.98 38.49 -1.23
N LEU A 10 27.56 37.88 -0.12
CA LEU A 10 26.87 36.59 -0.14
C LEU A 10 25.61 36.76 -1.00
N ALA A 11 25.64 36.23 -2.22
CA ALA A 11 24.43 35.92 -2.95
C ALA A 11 23.79 34.70 -2.27
N LEU A 12 22.93 34.95 -1.27
CA LEU A 12 21.91 33.99 -0.89
C LEU A 12 21.05 33.75 -2.14
N ALA A 13 21.26 32.61 -2.78
CA ALA A 13 20.29 32.05 -3.70
C ALA A 13 19.01 31.82 -2.88
N SER A 14 18.07 32.75 -3.00
CA SER A 14 16.70 32.60 -2.59
C SER A 14 16.12 31.41 -3.36
N MET A 15 16.26 30.21 -2.79
CA MET A 15 15.38 29.10 -3.11
C MET A 15 13.96 29.61 -2.83
N GLN A 16 13.25 29.97 -3.89
CA GLN A 16 11.81 30.14 -3.82
C GLN A 16 11.23 28.77 -3.45
N ALA A 17 11.13 28.50 -2.15
CA ALA A 17 10.14 27.57 -1.66
C ALA A 17 8.81 28.10 -2.20
N GLN A 18 8.20 27.38 -3.15
CA GLN A 18 6.82 27.64 -3.51
C GLN A 18 6.03 27.67 -2.20
N LEU A 19 5.25 28.75 -2.00
CA LEU A 19 4.34 28.87 -0.87
C LEU A 19 3.34 27.74 -0.98
N ALA A 20 3.58 26.66 -0.24
CA ALA A 20 2.61 25.61 -0.10
C ALA A 20 1.40 26.20 0.63
N ARG A 21 0.23 26.13 0.02
CA ARG A 21 -1.00 26.66 0.61
C ARG A 21 -1.48 25.64 1.63
N ALA A 22 -2.10 26.11 2.71
CA ALA A 22 -2.53 25.24 3.82
C ALA A 22 -3.49 24.11 3.39
N GLY A 23 -4.17 24.25 2.25
CA GLY A 23 -5.05 23.23 1.68
C GLY A 23 -4.34 22.13 0.87
N ASP A 24 -3.11 22.35 0.40
CA ASP A 24 -2.44 21.40 -0.50
C ASP A 24 -2.06 20.09 0.24
N PHE A 25 -2.00 20.14 1.57
CA PHE A 25 -1.56 19.03 2.41
C PHE A 25 -2.71 18.25 3.06
N ILE A 26 -3.97 18.65 2.86
CA ILE A 26 -5.13 18.04 3.51
C ILE A 26 -6.06 17.47 2.44
N ASP A 27 -6.32 16.17 2.52
CA ASP A 27 -7.35 15.49 1.74
C ASP A 27 -8.43 14.95 2.68
N THR A 28 -9.63 15.52 2.61
CA THR A 28 -10.76 15.14 3.46
C THR A 28 -11.90 14.60 2.63
N ARG A 29 -12.32 13.38 2.94
CA ARG A 29 -13.54 12.74 2.42
C ARG A 29 -14.56 12.61 3.55
N LEU A 30 -15.65 13.37 3.43
CA LEU A 30 -16.83 13.21 4.27
C LEU A 30 -17.80 12.26 3.55
N THR A 31 -18.23 11.21 4.24
CA THR A 31 -19.22 10.27 3.70
C THR A 31 -20.47 10.23 4.56
N PHE A 32 -21.62 10.38 3.91
CA PHE A 32 -22.94 10.20 4.48
C PHE A 32 -23.64 9.09 3.69
N THR A 33 -23.85 7.94 4.33
CA THR A 33 -24.52 6.81 3.70
C THR A 33 -25.91 6.67 4.29
N LEU A 34 -26.92 6.51 3.45
CA LEU A 34 -28.24 6.03 3.86
C LEU A 34 -28.28 4.54 3.57
N SER A 35 -28.50 3.72 4.58
CA SER A 35 -28.53 2.27 4.41
C SER A 35 -29.71 1.62 5.12
N GLU A 36 -30.07 0.44 4.62
CA GLU A 36 -30.98 -0.52 5.21
C GLU A 36 -30.40 -1.90 4.91
N ASN A 37 -30.22 -2.72 5.94
CA ASN A 37 -29.64 -4.05 5.80
C ASN A 37 -30.68 -5.04 5.27
N ASN A 38 -31.96 -4.83 5.59
CA ASN A 38 -33.05 -5.64 5.08
C ASN A 38 -34.37 -4.88 5.02
N PHE A 39 -34.79 -4.47 3.81
CA PHE A 39 -36.07 -3.79 3.58
C PHE A 39 -37.31 -4.61 4.00
N PHE A 40 -37.16 -5.91 4.20
CA PHE A 40 -38.27 -6.82 4.49
C PHE A 40 -38.29 -7.32 5.94
N ALA A 41 -37.34 -6.92 6.78
CA ALA A 41 -37.27 -7.36 8.17
C ALA A 41 -36.92 -6.20 9.10
N GLY A 42 -37.71 -6.05 10.16
CA GLY A 42 -37.46 -5.07 11.20
C GLY A 42 -36.33 -5.47 12.16
N PRO A 43 -35.94 -4.56 13.07
CA PRO A 43 -34.95 -4.84 14.09
C PRO A 43 -35.30 -6.08 14.93
N GLY A 44 -34.39 -7.05 14.94
CA GLY A 44 -34.52 -8.31 15.69
C GLY A 44 -35.28 -9.44 14.97
N GLU A 45 -35.73 -9.23 13.74
CA GLU A 45 -36.44 -10.26 12.95
C GLU A 45 -35.51 -11.19 12.17
N THR A 46 -34.22 -10.83 12.03
CA THR A 46 -33.18 -11.65 11.42
C THR A 46 -32.06 -11.99 12.39
N PRO A 47 -31.33 -13.11 12.18
CA PRO A 47 -30.13 -13.43 12.97
C PRO A 47 -29.02 -12.38 12.83
N GLN A 48 -28.94 -11.73 11.66
CA GLN A 48 -28.07 -10.57 11.45
C GLN A 48 -28.77 -9.31 11.94
N ASN A 49 -28.01 -8.42 12.57
CA ASN A 49 -28.55 -7.16 13.07
C ASN A 49 -29.02 -6.27 11.89
N SER A 50 -30.31 -5.95 11.86
CA SER A 50 -30.89 -5.03 10.89
C SER A 50 -31.50 -3.85 11.67
N PRO A 51 -30.75 -2.76 11.90
CA PRO A 51 -31.22 -1.65 12.72
C PRO A 51 -32.35 -0.83 12.06
N GLY A 52 -32.72 -1.16 10.82
CA GLY A 52 -33.68 -0.42 10.01
C GLY A 52 -33.01 0.71 9.22
N PHE A 53 -33.82 1.40 8.41
CA PHE A 53 -33.36 2.48 7.56
C PHE A 53 -32.78 3.64 8.38
N GLY A 54 -31.53 4.02 8.09
CA GLY A 54 -30.83 5.05 8.86
C GLY A 54 -29.65 5.68 8.12
N ILE A 55 -29.02 6.66 8.79
CA ILE A 55 -27.75 7.24 8.38
C ILE A 55 -26.63 6.41 9.02
N GLY A 56 -25.66 6.03 8.19
CA GLY A 56 -24.59 5.09 8.53
C GLY A 56 -24.68 3.87 7.63
N ALA A 57 -23.57 3.16 7.50
CA ALA A 57 -23.51 1.85 6.87
C ALA A 57 -22.54 1.00 7.67
N ASP A 58 -22.77 -0.30 7.68
CA ASP A 58 -21.89 -1.27 8.30
C ASP A 58 -21.29 -2.22 7.25
N LYS A 59 -20.48 -3.18 7.70
CA LYS A 59 -19.81 -4.13 6.81
C LYS A 59 -20.77 -5.03 6.03
N SER A 60 -22.01 -5.19 6.49
CA SER A 60 -23.03 -5.95 5.77
C SER A 60 -23.53 -5.22 4.51
N ASN A 61 -23.30 -3.91 4.39
CA ASN A 61 -23.62 -3.14 3.20
C ASN A 61 -22.53 -3.19 2.11
N THR A 62 -21.39 -3.85 2.35
CA THR A 62 -20.33 -4.03 1.35
C THR A 62 -20.29 -5.45 0.82
N LEU A 63 -20.32 -5.59 -0.51
CA LEU A 63 -19.96 -6.83 -1.18
C LEU A 63 -18.45 -6.93 -1.37
N PHE A 64 -17.96 -8.14 -1.63
CA PHE A 64 -16.53 -8.41 -1.79
C PHE A 64 -15.87 -7.56 -2.89
N PHE A 65 -16.57 -7.40 -4.03
CA PHE A 65 -16.05 -6.68 -5.20
C PHE A 65 -16.22 -5.16 -5.15
N ASP A 66 -17.06 -4.62 -4.27
CA ASP A 66 -17.36 -3.16 -4.23
C ASP A 66 -16.12 -2.32 -3.92
N ASN A 67 -15.15 -2.91 -3.24
CA ASN A 67 -13.95 -2.24 -2.75
C ASN A 67 -12.72 -3.11 -2.97
N TYR A 68 -12.64 -3.77 -4.13
CA TYR A 68 -11.61 -4.77 -4.38
C TYR A 68 -10.18 -4.19 -4.41
N ASP A 69 -10.03 -3.05 -5.07
CA ASP A 69 -8.75 -2.36 -5.21
C ASP A 69 -8.43 -1.45 -4.03
N THR A 70 -9.30 -1.39 -3.01
CA THR A 70 -9.10 -0.54 -1.85
C THR A 70 -9.31 -1.22 -0.51
N ARG A 71 -8.64 -0.70 0.51
CA ARG A 71 -8.82 -1.09 1.90
C ARG A 71 -10.09 -0.55 2.53
N TYR A 72 -10.63 0.52 1.95
CA TYR A 72 -11.78 1.22 2.48
C TYR A 72 -13.07 0.64 1.95
N THR A 73 -14.15 0.71 2.73
CA THR A 73 -15.50 0.35 2.30
C THR A 73 -16.15 1.45 1.47
N GLY A 74 -15.60 2.66 1.52
CA GLY A 74 -16.17 3.86 0.89
C GLY A 74 -17.16 4.58 1.82
N PHE A 75 -17.59 3.95 2.91
CA PHE A 75 -18.49 4.52 3.90
C PHE A 75 -17.78 5.29 5.01
N GLU A 76 -16.45 5.20 5.07
CA GLU A 76 -15.66 5.89 6.08
C GLU A 76 -15.51 7.38 5.78
N THR A 77 -15.67 8.19 6.83
CA THR A 77 -15.22 9.58 6.86
C THR A 77 -13.73 9.63 7.23
N LEU A 78 -12.92 10.14 6.31
CA LEU A 78 -11.46 10.08 6.37
C LEU A 78 -10.85 11.46 6.13
N THR A 79 -9.79 11.78 6.85
CA THR A 79 -8.90 12.90 6.52
C THR A 79 -7.46 12.43 6.49
N HIS A 80 -6.72 12.79 5.46
CA HIS A 80 -5.28 12.60 5.37
C HIS A 80 -4.59 13.96 5.44
N LEU A 81 -3.58 14.05 6.32
CA LEU A 81 -2.62 15.14 6.36
C LEU A 81 -1.30 14.62 5.79
N VAL A 82 -0.88 15.17 4.65
CA VAL A 82 0.32 14.76 3.92
C VAL A 82 1.32 15.91 3.92
N LEU A 83 2.40 15.83 4.69
CA LEU A 83 3.51 16.77 4.59
C LEU A 83 4.60 16.16 3.70
N TYR A 84 4.76 16.71 2.50
CA TYR A 84 5.65 16.15 1.47
C TYR A 84 6.75 17.13 1.06
N LYS A 85 7.96 16.61 0.86
CA LYS A 85 9.10 17.36 0.32
C LYS A 85 9.95 16.49 -0.59
N LYS A 86 10.32 17.04 -1.74
CA LYS A 86 11.31 16.49 -2.67
C LYS A 86 12.37 17.52 -2.97
N MET A 87 13.63 17.11 -3.01
CA MET A 87 14.76 17.98 -3.33
C MET A 87 15.94 17.19 -3.92
N PRO A 88 16.77 17.82 -4.76
CA PRO A 88 18.09 17.28 -5.08
C PRO A 88 18.92 17.13 -3.79
N ALA A 89 19.70 16.06 -3.70
CA ALA A 89 20.66 15.88 -2.62
C ALA A 89 21.93 16.71 -2.87
N PHE A 90 22.81 16.76 -1.87
CA PHE A 90 24.16 17.30 -2.05
C PHE A 90 25.03 16.46 -3.00
N PHE A 91 24.68 15.18 -3.19
CA PHE A 91 25.37 14.27 -4.10
C PHE A 91 24.77 14.37 -5.50
N ASP A 92 25.65 14.45 -6.50
CA ASP A 92 25.23 14.48 -7.90
C ASP A 92 24.37 13.26 -8.26
N LYS A 93 23.34 13.48 -9.08
CA LYS A 93 22.34 12.49 -9.52
C LYS A 93 21.49 11.84 -8.42
N LEU A 94 21.63 12.28 -7.16
CA LEU A 94 20.81 11.77 -6.06
C LEU A 94 19.66 12.73 -5.77
N THR A 95 18.44 12.21 -5.75
CA THR A 95 17.23 12.93 -5.31
C THR A 95 16.75 12.36 -3.99
N THR A 96 16.40 13.24 -3.05
CA THR A 96 15.75 12.87 -1.79
C THR A 96 14.29 13.29 -1.80
N GLU A 97 13.45 12.45 -1.22
CA GLU A 97 12.00 12.61 -1.15
C GLU A 97 11.54 12.10 0.22
N ALA A 98 10.62 12.79 0.87
CA ALA A 98 10.06 12.36 2.15
C ALA A 98 8.60 12.80 2.28
N ALA A 99 7.80 11.96 2.93
CA ALA A 99 6.43 12.29 3.30
C ALA A 99 6.13 11.84 4.73
N LEU A 100 5.44 12.68 5.49
CA LEU A 100 4.71 12.31 6.69
C LEU A 100 3.22 12.26 6.33
N VAL A 101 2.59 11.12 6.54
CA VAL A 101 1.19 10.86 6.18
C VAL A 101 0.43 10.43 7.42
N VAL A 102 -0.44 11.31 7.92
CA VAL A 102 -1.30 11.03 9.06
C VAL A 102 -2.73 10.88 8.59
N ARG A 103 -3.37 9.77 8.95
CA ARG A 103 -4.77 9.50 8.66
C ARG A 103 -5.60 9.62 9.92
N PHE A 104 -6.71 10.34 9.80
CA PHE A 104 -7.79 10.45 10.77
C PHE A 104 -8.99 9.68 10.21
N LEU A 105 -9.41 8.64 10.93
CA LEU A 105 -10.66 7.93 10.66
C LEU A 105 -11.66 8.31 11.75
N LEU A 106 -12.73 8.99 11.36
CA LEU A 106 -13.76 9.45 12.28
C LEU A 106 -14.83 8.35 12.40
N ASN A 107 -14.82 7.63 13.53
CA ASN A 107 -15.74 6.51 13.78
C ASN A 107 -17.07 7.01 14.37
N ASP A 108 -16.99 7.90 15.35
CA ASP A 108 -18.14 8.56 15.97
C ASP A 108 -17.77 9.96 16.50
N GLU A 109 -18.67 10.61 17.24
CA GLU A 109 -18.45 11.97 17.78
C GLU A 109 -17.28 12.06 18.79
N LYS A 110 -16.88 10.95 19.39
CA LYS A 110 -15.89 10.88 20.48
C LYS A 110 -14.68 10.02 20.14
N ASP A 111 -14.78 9.18 19.12
CA ASP A 111 -13.76 8.22 18.71
C ASP A 111 -13.19 8.58 17.34
N THR A 112 -11.88 8.79 17.31
CA THR A 112 -11.13 9.09 16.09
C THR A 112 -9.82 8.32 16.12
N ASP A 113 -9.66 7.41 15.18
CA ASP A 113 -8.43 6.65 15.00
C ASP A 113 -7.42 7.51 14.25
N ILE A 114 -6.26 7.71 14.87
CA ILE A 114 -5.12 8.42 14.26
C ILE A 114 -4.02 7.40 13.95
N THR A 115 -3.69 7.26 12.67
CA THR A 115 -2.75 6.23 12.20
C THR A 115 -1.80 6.77 11.15
N ASP A 116 -0.59 6.20 11.06
CA ASP A 116 0.29 6.41 9.91
C ASP A 116 -0.28 5.71 8.68
N ASP A 117 -0.23 6.40 7.54
CA ASP A 117 -0.72 5.85 6.27
C ASP A 117 0.34 5.85 5.17
N GLY A 118 1.53 5.40 5.54
CA GLY A 118 2.63 5.21 4.59
C GLY A 118 3.56 6.42 4.52
N SER A 119 3.92 6.99 5.67
CA SER A 119 5.07 7.88 5.75
C SER A 119 6.33 7.20 5.24
N TYR A 120 7.18 7.94 4.54
CA TYR A 120 8.39 7.37 3.94
C TYR A 120 9.50 8.40 3.77
N ILE A 121 10.72 7.87 3.62
CA ILE A 121 11.89 8.57 3.12
C ILE A 121 12.40 7.78 1.91
N ARG A 122 12.65 8.45 0.80
CA ARG A 122 13.12 7.85 -0.44
C ARG A 122 14.37 8.56 -0.96
N LEU A 123 15.37 7.77 -1.29
CA LEU A 123 16.60 8.18 -1.97
C LEU A 123 16.57 7.56 -3.36
N SER A 124 16.74 8.36 -4.42
CA SER A 124 16.68 7.92 -5.81
C SER A 124 17.92 8.39 -6.54
N TYR A 125 18.80 7.46 -6.92
CA TYR A 125 20.00 7.73 -7.70
C TYR A 125 19.73 7.49 -9.19
N ASP A 126 19.93 8.53 -10.01
CA ASP A 126 19.71 8.47 -11.45
C ASP A 126 20.81 7.67 -12.15
N LEU A 127 20.40 6.64 -12.89
CA LEU A 127 21.26 5.75 -13.66
C LEU A 127 21.04 5.91 -15.18
N SER A 128 20.28 6.94 -15.59
CA SER A 128 19.83 7.11 -16.98
C SER A 128 20.96 7.18 -17.99
N ASP A 129 22.10 7.75 -17.61
CA ASP A 129 23.28 7.89 -18.49
C ASP A 129 23.88 6.54 -18.91
N ASN A 130 23.77 5.52 -18.06
CA ASN A 130 24.39 4.22 -18.27
C ASN A 130 23.39 3.12 -18.64
N LEU A 131 22.17 3.19 -18.11
CA LEU A 131 21.17 2.13 -18.18
C LEU A 131 19.91 2.51 -18.97
N GLY A 132 19.91 3.70 -19.57
CA GLY A 132 18.82 4.20 -20.40
C GLY A 132 17.82 5.07 -19.64
N LYS A 133 17.06 5.87 -20.38
CA LYS A 133 16.15 6.89 -19.84
C LYS A 133 15.19 6.31 -18.80
N GLY A 134 15.16 6.91 -17.61
CA GLY A 134 14.27 6.52 -16.51
C GLY A 134 14.87 5.48 -15.56
N ALA A 135 16.05 4.93 -15.89
CA ALA A 135 16.73 3.99 -15.02
C ALA A 135 17.18 4.68 -13.72
N ASN A 136 16.90 4.05 -12.57
CA ASN A 136 17.30 4.58 -11.27
C ASN A 136 17.42 3.48 -10.22
N LEU A 137 18.26 3.71 -9.22
CA LEU A 137 18.32 2.90 -8.00
C LEU A 137 17.65 3.68 -6.87
N ALA A 138 16.59 3.11 -6.29
CA ALA A 138 15.81 3.74 -5.25
C ALA A 138 15.83 2.94 -3.94
N LEU A 139 16.15 3.62 -2.84
CA LEU A 139 15.95 3.12 -1.48
C LEU A 139 14.76 3.86 -0.87
N THR A 140 13.70 3.15 -0.54
CA THR A 140 12.55 3.68 0.20
C THR A 140 12.52 3.06 1.59
N VAL A 141 12.44 3.88 2.63
CA VAL A 141 12.34 3.48 4.03
C VAL A 141 10.99 3.94 4.58
N PHE A 142 10.32 3.05 5.29
CA PHE A 142 9.06 3.27 5.98
C PHE A 142 9.35 3.28 7.49
N PRO A 143 9.51 4.44 8.13
CA PRO A 143 9.96 4.51 9.52
C PRO A 143 8.89 4.07 10.54
N ILE A 144 7.60 4.17 10.20
CA ILE A 144 6.49 3.91 11.11
C ILE A 144 5.76 2.62 10.69
N SER A 145 5.19 2.63 9.48
CA SER A 145 4.45 1.48 8.93
C SER A 145 4.83 1.20 7.49
N GLY A 146 5.34 0.00 7.25
CA GLY A 146 5.53 -0.56 5.92
C GLY A 146 4.25 -1.15 5.33
N ASP A 147 3.05 -0.85 5.86
CA ASP A 147 1.80 -1.52 5.45
C ASP A 147 1.56 -1.46 3.94
N ARG A 148 1.88 -0.34 3.29
CA ARG A 148 1.73 -0.14 1.83
C ARG A 148 2.72 -0.95 0.99
N PHE A 149 3.80 -1.45 1.59
CA PHE A 149 4.75 -2.31 0.90
C PHE A 149 4.26 -3.76 0.95
N ARG A 150 3.36 -4.15 0.04
CA ARG A 150 2.74 -5.48 -0.01
C ARG A 150 3.15 -6.28 -1.25
N LEU A 151 2.84 -7.57 -1.20
CA LEU A 151 2.88 -8.49 -2.34
C LEU A 151 1.45 -8.67 -2.85
N GLY A 152 1.26 -8.57 -4.17
CA GLY A 152 -0.05 -8.40 -4.80
C GLY A 152 -0.21 -7.01 -5.40
N TYR A 153 -1.14 -6.86 -6.33
CA TYR A 153 -1.32 -5.70 -7.18
C TYR A 153 -2.72 -5.09 -7.03
N SER A 154 -3.67 -5.87 -6.52
CA SER A 154 -4.97 -5.45 -5.98
C SER A 154 -5.08 -5.65 -4.47
N TYR A 155 -5.82 -4.76 -3.79
CA TYR A 155 -5.76 -4.66 -2.33
C TYR A 155 -6.27 -5.93 -1.63
N LYS A 156 -7.44 -6.45 -2.00
CA LYS A 156 -8.09 -7.59 -1.32
C LYS A 156 -7.30 -8.89 -1.40
N ILE A 157 -6.53 -9.12 -2.47
CA ILE A 157 -5.72 -10.33 -2.63
C ILE A 157 -4.22 -10.10 -2.37
N SER A 158 -3.86 -8.89 -1.97
CA SER A 158 -2.51 -8.59 -1.49
C SER A 158 -2.27 -9.11 -0.07
N TRP A 159 -1.00 -9.35 0.24
CA TRP A 159 -0.56 -9.84 1.54
C TRP A 159 0.81 -9.27 1.90
N GLY A 160 1.29 -9.58 3.11
CA GLY A 160 2.57 -9.08 3.60
C GLY A 160 2.53 -7.63 4.10
N GLY A 161 1.34 -7.03 4.26
CA GLY A 161 1.13 -5.78 4.99
C GLY A 161 1.46 -5.89 6.49
N SER A 162 1.19 -4.86 7.28
CA SER A 162 1.52 -4.86 8.71
C SER A 162 0.79 -5.97 9.48
N GLY A 163 -0.45 -6.31 9.08
CA GLY A 163 -1.23 -7.39 9.68
C GLY A 163 -0.71 -8.81 9.45
N ILE A 164 0.39 -9.00 8.67
CA ILE A 164 1.04 -10.32 8.56
C ILE A 164 1.65 -10.75 9.90
N PHE A 165 2.07 -9.78 10.72
CA PHE A 165 2.54 -10.00 12.09
C PHE A 165 1.32 -9.96 13.03
N PRO A 166 0.90 -11.10 13.61
CA PRO A 166 -0.27 -11.14 14.48
C PRO A 166 0.01 -10.38 15.79
N LEU A 167 -1.05 -9.84 16.41
CA LEU A 167 -0.99 -9.19 17.73
C LEU A 167 0.00 -8.00 17.81
N ASN A 168 0.33 -7.38 16.68
CA ASN A 168 1.18 -6.20 16.68
C ASN A 168 0.40 -4.95 17.12
N ASN A 169 0.79 -4.40 18.26
CA ASN A 169 0.31 -3.09 18.72
C ASN A 169 1.36 -1.98 18.49
N GLY A 170 2.43 -2.30 17.77
CA GLY A 170 3.61 -1.45 17.61
C GLY A 170 3.90 -1.06 16.17
N LEU A 171 5.12 -0.56 15.95
CA LEU A 171 5.60 -0.14 14.64
C LEU A 171 5.94 -1.35 13.76
N VAL A 172 5.75 -1.21 12.45
CA VAL A 172 6.21 -2.18 11.46
C VAL A 172 7.09 -1.46 10.45
N PRO A 173 8.28 -0.96 10.85
CA PRO A 173 9.18 -0.31 9.93
C PRO A 173 9.66 -1.28 8.85
N GLY A 174 10.03 -0.72 7.70
CA GLY A 174 10.55 -1.50 6.59
C GLY A 174 11.40 -0.69 5.64
N ALA A 175 12.07 -1.37 4.72
CA ALA A 175 12.73 -0.73 3.60
C ALA A 175 12.62 -1.56 2.33
N LYS A 176 12.74 -0.87 1.19
CA LYS A 176 12.71 -1.42 -0.15
C LYS A 176 13.85 -0.82 -0.96
N LEU A 177 14.74 -1.66 -1.46
CA LEU A 177 15.72 -1.32 -2.47
C LEU A 177 15.21 -1.77 -3.83
N GLN A 178 15.10 -0.86 -4.79
CA GLN A 178 14.52 -1.13 -6.10
C GLN A 178 15.41 -0.57 -7.21
N LEU A 179 15.72 -1.41 -8.19
CA LEU A 179 16.32 -1.01 -9.45
C LEU A 179 15.21 -0.88 -10.50
N ASN A 180 15.11 0.29 -11.10
CA ASN A 180 14.22 0.57 -12.23
C ASN A 180 15.04 0.64 -13.51
N LEU A 181 14.51 0.02 -14.57
CA LEU A 181 15.06 0.00 -15.92
C LEU A 181 13.96 0.40 -16.92
N PRO A 182 14.30 0.78 -18.16
CA PRO A 182 13.30 1.18 -19.15
C PRO A 182 12.25 0.11 -19.48
N TRP A 183 12.59 -1.17 -19.29
CA TRP A 183 11.77 -2.33 -19.64
C TRP A 183 11.27 -3.11 -18.42
N GLY A 184 11.54 -2.65 -17.20
CA GLY A 184 11.19 -3.41 -16.01
C GLY A 184 11.81 -2.91 -14.71
N TYR A 185 11.65 -3.70 -13.66
CA TYR A 185 12.21 -3.40 -12.35
C TYR A 185 12.52 -4.69 -11.58
N ALA A 186 13.36 -4.56 -10.56
CA ALA A 186 13.56 -5.58 -9.53
C ALA A 186 13.68 -4.90 -8.17
N TYR A 187 13.19 -5.54 -7.12
CA TYR A 187 13.33 -5.05 -5.76
C TYR A 187 13.62 -6.18 -4.77
N ALA A 188 14.27 -5.77 -3.68
CA ALA A 188 14.36 -6.52 -2.44
C ALA A 188 13.92 -5.62 -1.30
N GLY A 189 13.28 -6.18 -0.29
CA GLY A 189 12.85 -5.42 0.86
C GLY A 189 12.77 -6.24 2.12
N PHE A 190 12.71 -5.53 3.22
CA PHE A 190 12.61 -6.11 4.55
C PHE A 190 11.60 -5.34 5.40
N LYS A 191 11.05 -6.02 6.39
CA LYS A 191 10.21 -5.46 7.44
C LYS A 191 10.62 -6.05 8.77
N THR A 192 10.35 -5.32 9.83
CA THR A 192 10.54 -5.82 11.18
C THR A 192 9.47 -5.24 12.11
N THR A 193 9.17 -5.96 13.18
CA THR A 193 8.30 -5.50 14.26
C THR A 193 8.67 -6.24 15.54
N GLN A 194 8.12 -5.80 16.66
CA GLN A 194 8.20 -6.54 17.91
C GLN A 194 6.80 -6.98 18.30
N ILE A 195 6.64 -8.26 18.58
CA ILE A 195 5.39 -8.85 19.05
C ILE A 195 5.65 -9.63 20.33
N GLU A 196 4.63 -9.72 21.15
CA GLU A 196 4.65 -10.46 22.39
C GLU A 196 4.54 -11.96 22.08
N GLU A 197 5.57 -12.72 22.45
CA GLU A 197 5.69 -14.15 22.18
C GLU A 197 5.76 -14.95 23.47
N TYR A 198 5.11 -16.11 23.50
CA TYR A 198 5.27 -17.08 24.57
C TYR A 198 6.65 -17.73 24.55
N MET A 199 7.30 -17.75 25.71
CA MET A 199 8.63 -18.35 25.88
C MET A 199 8.49 -19.83 26.25
N GLY A 200 8.72 -20.69 25.25
CA GLY A 200 8.55 -22.14 25.38
C GLY A 200 7.11 -22.52 25.75
N ASP A 201 6.96 -23.59 26.54
CA ASP A 201 5.64 -24.09 26.96
C ASP A 201 5.09 -23.35 28.21
N THR A 202 5.69 -22.21 28.59
CA THR A 202 5.28 -21.45 29.77
C THR A 202 4.32 -20.31 29.40
N ALA A 203 3.55 -19.83 30.38
CA ALA A 203 2.69 -18.64 30.20
C ALA A 203 3.47 -17.32 30.25
N GLN A 204 4.81 -17.36 30.28
CA GLN A 204 5.64 -16.15 30.25
C GLN A 204 5.73 -15.65 28.81
N THR A 205 5.58 -14.35 28.65
CA THR A 205 5.67 -13.67 27.36
C THR A 205 6.79 -12.65 27.35
N GLU A 206 7.44 -12.50 26.20
CA GLU A 206 8.52 -11.53 25.99
C GLU A 206 8.36 -10.82 24.64
N MET A 207 8.88 -9.61 24.54
CA MET A 207 8.88 -8.86 23.28
C MET A 207 10.00 -9.38 22.38
N VAL A 208 9.62 -10.08 21.30
CA VAL A 208 10.56 -10.71 20.37
C VAL A 208 10.49 -10.02 19.00
N THR A 209 11.67 -9.78 18.42
CA THR A 209 11.77 -9.12 17.13
C THR A 209 11.50 -10.11 16.01
N ASN A 210 10.53 -9.78 15.17
CA ASN A 210 10.14 -10.53 14.00
C ASN A 210 10.59 -9.83 12.72
N TYR A 211 10.76 -10.63 11.68
CA TYR A 211 11.31 -10.20 10.40
C TYR A 211 10.44 -10.67 9.25
N GLY A 212 10.34 -9.81 8.23
CA GLY A 212 9.81 -10.13 6.92
C GLY A 212 10.84 -9.80 5.86
N SER A 213 10.98 -10.65 4.85
CA SER A 213 11.75 -10.39 3.65
C SER A 213 10.85 -10.56 2.43
N MET A 214 11.09 -9.70 1.43
CA MET A 214 10.34 -9.72 0.18
C MET A 214 11.28 -9.46 -0.97
N LEU A 215 10.98 -10.06 -2.11
CA LEU A 215 11.65 -9.81 -3.38
C LEU A 215 10.62 -9.83 -4.49
N GLY A 216 10.90 -9.11 -5.56
CA GLY A 216 10.05 -9.17 -6.74
C GLY A 216 10.67 -8.50 -7.93
N PHE A 217 10.12 -8.78 -9.10
CA PHE A 217 10.53 -8.17 -10.35
C PHE A 217 9.34 -8.07 -11.30
N GLY A 218 9.45 -7.14 -12.22
CA GLY A 218 8.46 -6.91 -13.26
C GLY A 218 9.14 -6.57 -14.57
N VAL A 219 8.53 -7.01 -15.67
CA VAL A 219 8.97 -6.72 -17.03
C VAL A 219 7.77 -6.18 -17.80
N ASP A 220 7.99 -5.12 -18.56
CA ASP A 220 7.01 -4.50 -19.46
C ASP A 220 7.65 -4.29 -20.83
N VAL A 221 7.17 -5.04 -21.82
CA VAL A 221 7.70 -5.04 -23.19
C VAL A 221 6.52 -5.08 -24.16
N GLU A 222 6.43 -4.08 -25.04
CA GLU A 222 5.44 -4.01 -26.13
C GLU A 222 3.98 -4.19 -25.67
N GLY A 223 3.65 -3.71 -24.47
CA GLY A 223 2.31 -3.80 -23.87
C GLY A 223 2.04 -5.11 -23.14
N PHE A 224 2.98 -6.06 -23.12
CA PHE A 224 2.94 -7.21 -22.24
C PHE A 224 3.67 -6.90 -20.95
N ARG A 225 2.96 -7.04 -19.83
CA ARG A 225 3.52 -6.89 -18.49
C ARG A 225 3.40 -8.19 -17.73
N ALA A 226 4.49 -8.58 -17.08
CA ALA A 226 4.54 -9.72 -16.18
C ALA A 226 5.29 -9.32 -14.92
N GLU A 227 4.73 -9.65 -13.77
CA GLU A 227 5.29 -9.32 -12.47
C GLU A 227 5.17 -10.52 -11.54
N LEU A 228 6.19 -10.70 -10.70
CA LEU A 228 6.26 -11.75 -9.70
C LEU A 228 6.88 -11.18 -8.43
N GLY A 229 6.28 -11.47 -7.29
CA GLY A 229 6.81 -11.15 -5.97
C GLY A 229 6.67 -12.32 -5.02
N ALA A 230 7.63 -12.50 -4.13
CA ALA A 230 7.64 -13.54 -3.12
C ALA A 230 8.09 -12.98 -1.77
N GLY A 231 7.66 -13.63 -0.68
CA GLY A 231 7.99 -13.19 0.66
C GLY A 231 8.01 -14.30 1.69
N TYR A 232 8.68 -14.02 2.80
CA TYR A 232 8.77 -14.87 3.98
C TYR A 232 8.72 -14.01 5.25
N PHE A 233 7.94 -14.43 6.24
CA PHE A 233 7.67 -13.70 7.46
C PHE A 233 7.70 -14.62 8.67
N THR A 234 8.39 -14.18 9.73
CA THR A 234 8.21 -14.75 11.06
C THR A 234 7.00 -14.08 11.72
N ARG A 235 6.10 -14.87 12.31
CA ARG A 235 4.81 -14.42 12.86
C ARG A 235 4.72 -14.67 14.36
N GLY A 236 5.86 -14.78 15.02
CA GLY A 236 5.99 -15.08 16.45
C GLY A 236 5.57 -16.48 16.81
N THR A 237 4.88 -16.64 17.94
CA THR A 237 4.49 -17.96 18.48
C THR A 237 2.99 -18.13 18.59
N LEU A 238 2.53 -19.38 18.55
CA LEU A 238 1.12 -19.71 18.67
C LEU A 238 0.67 -19.62 20.15
N PRO A 239 -0.49 -18.99 20.45
CA PRO A 239 -0.99 -18.82 21.82
C PRO A 239 -1.86 -19.98 22.34
N HIS A 240 -2.12 -21.00 21.50
CA HIS A 240 -3.13 -22.03 21.80
C HIS A 240 -2.56 -23.16 22.66
N PRO A 241 -3.32 -23.67 23.66
CA PRO A 241 -2.94 -24.87 24.41
C PRO A 241 -2.61 -26.05 23.46
N GLY A 242 -1.46 -26.69 23.67
CA GLY A 242 -0.94 -27.79 22.84
C GLY A 242 0.17 -27.37 21.85
N VAL A 243 0.14 -26.14 21.37
CA VAL A 243 1.18 -25.57 20.47
C VAL A 243 1.75 -24.26 21.00
N LEU A 244 1.56 -24.00 22.30
CA LEU A 244 2.02 -22.81 22.98
C LEU A 244 3.53 -22.61 22.75
N GLY A 245 3.94 -21.40 22.39
CA GLY A 245 5.36 -21.07 22.18
C GLY A 245 5.97 -21.66 20.89
N ARG A 246 5.22 -22.39 20.08
CA ARG A 246 5.71 -22.88 18.78
C ARG A 246 5.72 -21.76 17.75
N GLY A 247 6.81 -21.68 16.99
CA GLY A 247 6.99 -20.68 15.94
C GLY A 247 5.93 -20.77 14.85
N ALA A 248 5.41 -19.61 14.46
CA ALA A 248 4.51 -19.42 13.34
C ALA A 248 5.22 -18.66 12.21
N TYR A 249 4.99 -19.10 10.98
CA TYR A 249 5.60 -18.51 9.80
C TYR A 249 4.54 -18.25 8.73
N ALA A 250 4.84 -17.34 7.81
CA ALA A 250 4.13 -17.24 6.54
C ALA A 250 5.08 -17.07 5.38
N SER A 251 4.78 -17.72 4.27
CA SER A 251 5.51 -17.58 3.02
C SER A 251 4.56 -17.64 1.85
N GLY A 252 4.95 -17.08 0.72
CA GLY A 252 4.04 -17.03 -0.42
C GLY A 252 4.64 -16.30 -1.60
N PHE A 253 3.83 -16.21 -2.65
CA PHE A 253 4.12 -15.39 -3.80
C PHE A 253 2.84 -14.84 -4.42
N SER A 254 2.99 -13.74 -5.14
CA SER A 254 1.94 -13.11 -5.94
C SER A 254 2.47 -12.82 -7.33
N TYR A 255 1.63 -12.94 -8.34
CA TYR A 255 1.98 -12.63 -9.72
C TYR A 255 0.89 -11.82 -10.39
N GLN A 256 1.28 -11.03 -11.38
CA GLN A 256 0.36 -10.39 -12.32
C GLN A 256 0.87 -10.58 -13.74
N VAL A 257 -0.03 -10.91 -14.65
CA VAL A 257 0.23 -10.89 -16.08
C VAL A 257 -0.84 -10.08 -16.76
N GLY A 258 -0.46 -9.26 -17.73
CA GLY A 258 -1.42 -8.45 -18.44
C GLY A 258 -0.94 -8.05 -19.83
N TYR A 259 -1.91 -7.77 -20.69
CA TYR A 259 -1.67 -7.16 -21.98
C TYR A 259 -2.48 -5.89 -22.08
N HIS A 260 -1.84 -4.83 -22.57
CA HIS A 260 -2.48 -3.54 -22.71
C HIS A 260 -2.11 -2.85 -24.02
N ARG A 261 -3.04 -2.06 -24.54
CA ARG A 261 -2.84 -1.19 -25.68
C ARG A 261 -3.48 0.16 -25.39
N GLY A 262 -2.67 1.21 -25.34
CA GLY A 262 -3.13 2.59 -25.11
C GLY A 262 -3.52 2.94 -23.68
N ILE A 263 -4.01 1.99 -22.87
CA ILE A 263 -4.24 2.15 -21.43
C ILE A 263 -3.02 1.58 -20.70
N PRO A 264 -2.34 2.30 -19.80
CA PRO A 264 -1.24 1.72 -19.02
C PRO A 264 -1.76 0.75 -17.95
N ILE A 265 -0.95 -0.24 -17.57
CA ILE A 265 -1.23 -1.09 -16.41
C ILE A 265 -0.84 -0.32 -15.14
N GLY A 266 -1.85 0.15 -14.40
CA GLY A 266 -1.68 0.79 -13.09
C GLY A 266 -1.62 -0.22 -11.95
N THR A 267 -0.94 0.15 -10.87
CA THR A 267 -1.04 -0.51 -9.55
C THR A 267 -2.20 0.08 -8.76
N SER A 268 -2.77 -0.65 -7.80
CA SER A 268 -3.77 -0.07 -6.88
C SER A 268 -3.25 1.22 -6.24
N ILE A 269 -4.14 2.21 -6.14
CA ILE A 269 -3.87 3.51 -5.52
C ILE A 269 -3.48 3.38 -4.04
N ASP A 270 -3.94 2.32 -3.37
CA ASP A 270 -3.62 2.09 -1.95
C ASP A 270 -2.19 1.60 -1.73
N PHE A 271 -1.48 1.20 -2.78
CA PHE A 271 -0.04 0.93 -2.75
C PHE A 271 0.80 2.13 -3.19
N ALA A 272 0.18 3.14 -3.81
CA ALA A 272 0.89 4.34 -4.18
C ALA A 272 1.33 5.10 -2.92
N LEU A 273 2.53 5.68 -2.96
CA LEU A 273 2.98 6.57 -1.91
C LEU A 273 2.26 7.91 -2.05
N TYR A 274 1.71 8.42 -0.95
CA TYR A 274 1.09 9.75 -0.97
C TYR A 274 2.14 10.81 -1.32
N LYS A 275 1.77 11.66 -2.27
CA LYS A 275 2.54 12.82 -2.67
C LYS A 275 1.58 13.98 -2.76
N ASN A 276 1.94 15.08 -2.13
CA ASN A 276 1.37 16.36 -2.51
C ASN A 276 2.17 16.86 -3.72
N ASP A 277 1.76 16.42 -4.92
CA ASP A 277 2.37 16.88 -6.17
C ASP A 277 1.73 18.22 -6.57
N PRO A 278 2.48 19.34 -6.61
CA PRO A 278 1.96 20.64 -7.03
C PRO A 278 1.40 20.65 -8.46
N GLU A 279 1.78 19.68 -9.29
CA GLU A 279 1.23 19.50 -10.64
C GLU A 279 0.00 18.59 -10.67
N MET A 280 -0.46 18.07 -9.53
CA MET A 280 -1.59 17.15 -9.46
C MET A 280 -2.85 17.76 -10.07
N GLU A 281 -3.18 19.03 -9.77
CA GLU A 281 -4.35 19.69 -10.36
C GLU A 281 -4.25 19.74 -11.89
N ILE A 282 -3.09 20.11 -12.42
CA ILE A 282 -2.85 20.19 -13.86
C ILE A 282 -2.97 18.79 -14.48
N ASN A 283 -2.44 17.76 -13.82
CA ASN A 283 -2.46 16.38 -14.30
C ASN A 283 -3.84 15.73 -14.14
N PHE A 284 -4.61 16.08 -13.12
CA PHE A 284 -5.95 15.56 -12.84
C PHE A 284 -6.97 16.12 -13.83
N PHE A 285 -6.84 17.41 -14.18
CA PHE A 285 -7.70 18.06 -15.17
C PHE A 285 -7.18 17.96 -16.61
N LYS A 286 -6.02 17.30 -16.85
CA LYS A 286 -5.58 16.99 -18.21
C LYS A 286 -6.68 16.16 -18.87
N PRO A 287 -7.27 16.64 -19.98
CA PRO A 287 -8.21 15.83 -20.74
C PRO A 287 -7.53 14.52 -21.09
N GLU A 288 -8.13 13.42 -20.68
CA GLU A 288 -7.64 12.10 -21.06
C GLU A 288 -7.60 12.05 -22.59
N GLU A 289 -6.42 11.79 -23.18
CA GLU A 289 -6.28 11.85 -24.63
C GLU A 289 -7.17 10.77 -25.29
N TYR A 290 -8.23 11.22 -25.96
CA TYR A 290 -9.11 10.35 -26.74
C TYR A 290 -8.45 10.08 -28.09
N GLY A 291 -7.69 8.99 -28.15
CA GLY A 291 -7.24 8.45 -29.43
C GLY A 291 -8.42 7.93 -30.26
N PRO A 292 -8.40 8.01 -31.60
CA PRO A 292 -9.44 7.50 -32.49
C PRO A 292 -9.53 5.95 -32.53
N GLY A 293 -8.89 5.26 -31.59
CA GLY A 293 -8.70 3.82 -31.60
C GLY A 293 -9.33 3.10 -30.40
N VAL A 294 -9.26 1.78 -30.44
CA VAL A 294 -9.59 0.91 -29.33
C VAL A 294 -8.39 0.86 -28.38
N SER A 295 -8.61 1.15 -27.11
CA SER A 295 -7.64 0.91 -26.06
C SER A 295 -8.22 -0.07 -25.05
N PHE A 296 -7.38 -0.99 -24.57
CA PHE A 296 -7.84 -2.02 -23.65
C PHE A 296 -6.70 -2.50 -22.78
N VAL A 297 -7.07 -3.12 -21.67
CA VAL A 297 -6.18 -3.83 -20.77
C VAL A 297 -6.89 -5.08 -20.28
N VAL A 298 -6.17 -6.20 -20.28
CA VAL A 298 -6.58 -7.44 -19.65
C VAL A 298 -5.47 -7.83 -18.69
N LYS A 299 -5.83 -8.05 -17.43
CA LYS A 299 -4.91 -8.40 -16.35
C LYS A 299 -5.44 -9.61 -15.62
N HIS A 300 -4.55 -10.52 -15.29
CA HIS A 300 -4.80 -11.62 -14.39
C HIS A 300 -3.83 -11.53 -13.23
N GLU A 301 -4.33 -11.59 -12.01
CA GLU A 301 -3.55 -11.62 -10.79
C GLU A 301 -3.79 -12.92 -10.01
N GLY A 302 -2.78 -13.40 -9.30
CA GLY A 302 -2.94 -14.47 -8.32
C GLY A 302 -1.99 -14.33 -7.15
N SER A 303 -2.47 -14.74 -5.98
CA SER A 303 -1.71 -14.79 -4.73
C SER A 303 -1.81 -16.18 -4.11
N PHE A 304 -0.68 -16.66 -3.58
CA PHE A 304 -0.54 -17.94 -2.91
C PHE A 304 0.16 -17.72 -1.58
N LEU A 305 -0.42 -18.24 -0.50
CA LEU A 305 0.07 -18.06 0.86
C LEU A 305 0.05 -19.39 1.61
N TRP A 306 1.16 -19.69 2.27
CA TRP A 306 1.29 -20.74 3.27
C TRP A 306 1.47 -20.09 4.63
N HIS A 307 0.74 -20.59 5.63
CA HIS A 307 0.89 -20.14 7.01
C HIS A 307 0.86 -21.31 7.99
N THR A 308 1.70 -21.23 9.03
CA THR A 308 1.71 -22.21 10.11
C THR A 308 0.59 -21.90 11.10
N LEU A 309 -0.28 -22.89 11.34
CA LEU A 309 -1.40 -22.81 12.27
C LEU A 309 -1.48 -24.08 13.14
N SER A 310 -2.31 -24.04 14.17
CA SER A 310 -2.64 -25.25 14.94
C SER A 310 -3.31 -26.28 14.04
N ASP A 311 -2.89 -27.54 14.13
CA ASP A 311 -3.53 -28.63 13.41
C ASP A 311 -4.87 -28.96 14.08
N PRO A 312 -6.02 -28.84 13.36
CA PRO A 312 -7.33 -29.21 13.91
C PRO A 312 -7.52 -30.72 14.05
N ASP A 313 -6.80 -31.53 13.27
CA ASP A 313 -6.93 -32.99 13.24
C ASP A 313 -6.00 -33.67 14.25
N ASN A 314 -4.86 -33.05 14.57
CA ASN A 314 -3.88 -33.58 15.51
C ASN A 314 -3.53 -32.59 16.62
N TYR A 315 -4.17 -32.76 17.78
CA TYR A 315 -3.91 -31.92 18.96
C TYR A 315 -2.42 -31.89 19.33
N GLY A 316 -1.92 -30.69 19.64
CA GLY A 316 -0.52 -30.48 20.01
C GLY A 316 0.45 -30.51 18.83
N SER A 317 -0.04 -30.34 17.60
CA SER A 317 0.78 -30.24 16.40
C SER A 317 0.39 -29.04 15.55
N THR A 318 1.26 -28.67 14.62
CA THR A 318 1.06 -27.53 13.72
C THR A 318 0.98 -28.03 12.29
N THR A 319 0.14 -27.39 11.48
CA THR A 319 0.03 -27.67 10.06
C THR A 319 0.31 -26.40 9.25
N ASN A 320 0.77 -26.57 8.02
CA ASN A 320 0.90 -25.48 7.07
C ASN A 320 -0.35 -25.44 6.21
N GLN A 321 -1.22 -24.46 6.49
CA GLN A 321 -2.42 -24.25 5.70
C GLN A 321 -2.08 -23.41 4.45
N PHE A 322 -2.71 -23.76 3.34
CA PHE A 322 -2.55 -23.10 2.05
C PHE A 322 -3.78 -22.27 1.72
N ALA A 323 -3.56 -21.06 1.22
CA ALA A 323 -4.58 -20.15 0.72
C ALA A 323 -4.18 -19.63 -0.66
N MET A 324 -5.17 -19.47 -1.53
CA MET A 324 -5.00 -18.89 -2.86
C MET A 324 -6.16 -17.97 -3.21
N ALA A 325 -5.87 -16.93 -3.97
CA ALA A 325 -6.86 -16.00 -4.50
C ALA A 325 -6.45 -15.54 -5.90
N PHE A 326 -7.43 -15.30 -6.76
CA PHE A 326 -7.23 -14.91 -8.16
C PHE A 326 -8.16 -13.76 -8.53
N ASP A 327 -7.77 -13.01 -9.54
CA ASP A 327 -8.57 -11.95 -10.15
C ASP A 327 -8.32 -11.85 -11.65
N LEU A 328 -9.38 -11.53 -12.39
CA LEU A 328 -9.36 -11.16 -13.79
C LEU A 328 -10.00 -9.78 -14.01
N ASN A 329 -9.17 -8.80 -14.32
CA ASN A 329 -9.60 -7.44 -14.62
C ASN A 329 -9.50 -7.14 -16.13
N LEU A 330 -10.61 -6.69 -16.72
CA LEU A 330 -10.70 -6.26 -18.11
C LEU A 330 -11.26 -4.85 -18.17
N ALA A 331 -10.53 -3.95 -18.83
CA ALA A 331 -11.04 -2.63 -19.19
C ALA A 331 -10.90 -2.41 -20.70
N LEU A 332 -11.98 -1.92 -21.31
CA LEU A 332 -12.06 -1.61 -22.73
C LEU A 332 -12.59 -0.19 -22.91
N LYS A 333 -11.92 0.59 -23.74
CA LYS A 333 -12.34 1.93 -24.15
C LYS A 333 -12.43 2.00 -25.67
N VAL A 334 -13.60 2.44 -26.14
CA VAL A 334 -13.89 2.64 -27.58
C VAL A 334 -14.57 3.99 -27.75
N GLY A 335 -13.80 5.00 -28.16
CA GLY A 335 -14.27 6.39 -28.21
C GLY A 335 -14.70 6.88 -26.83
N PHE A 336 -15.99 7.16 -26.66
CA PHE A 336 -16.59 7.59 -25.39
C PHE A 336 -17.12 6.44 -24.52
N TRP A 337 -17.17 5.21 -25.06
CA TRP A 337 -17.64 4.05 -24.32
C TRP A 337 -16.53 3.47 -23.46
N ARG A 338 -16.88 3.14 -22.21
CA ARG A 338 -16.00 2.46 -21.26
C ARG A 338 -16.72 1.22 -20.74
N PHE A 339 -16.03 0.09 -20.77
CA PHE A 339 -16.48 -1.17 -20.18
C PHE A 339 -15.42 -1.65 -19.20
N HIS A 340 -15.85 -2.04 -18.00
CA HIS A 340 -15.00 -2.60 -16.96
C HIS A 340 -15.64 -3.89 -16.46
N LEU A 341 -14.82 -4.92 -16.29
CA LEU A 341 -15.18 -6.19 -15.71
C LEU A 341 -14.07 -6.61 -14.75
N ASP A 342 -14.47 -7.07 -13.58
CA ASP A 342 -13.63 -7.50 -12.47
C ASP A 342 -14.26 -8.79 -11.90
N ALA A 343 -13.48 -9.85 -11.73
CA ALA A 343 -14.00 -11.20 -11.50
C ALA A 343 -13.06 -12.11 -10.70
#